data_AF-A0AAU9X4J2-F1
#
_entry.id   AF-A0AAU9X4J2-F1
#
_cell.length_a   1.000
_cell.length_b   1.000
_cell.length_c   1.000
_cell.angle_alpha   90.00
_cell.angle_beta   90.00
_cell.angle_gamma   90.00
#
_symmetry.space_group_name_H-M   'P 1'
#
loop_
_entity.id
_entity.type
_entity.pdbx_description
1 polymer ?
#
loop_
_entity_poly.entity_id
_entity_poly.type
_entity_poly.pdbx_seq_one_letter_code
_entity_poly.pdbx_strand_id
1 'polypeptide(L)'
;MWLFPRRIRFRSFASALWENFSPVIVSRSVMDKAGLFQSIGLSEQKAQETLKNDALSKRLESIITLVKEKSTDAVGKPTGVLMYSLASSNIKDESQIKFVSNYIANKKLASAIQLTAAVDFMKANPVLPVDVAAFEKNCGIGVNITPDQIENCVVELIKKHKEELLKKRYKFNVGIIMGEFKCSKAGKY
;
A
#
# COMPACT_ATOMS: atom_id res chain seq x y z
N MET A 1 79.57 -18.33 -9.48
CA MET A 1 79.72 -19.20 -8.30
C MET A 1 79.74 -18.30 -7.08
N TRP A 2 78.83 -18.51 -6.11
CA TRP A 2 78.70 -17.83 -4.80
C TRP A 2 78.21 -16.34 -4.84
N LEU A 3 77.37 -15.75 -3.97
CA LEU A 3 76.59 -16.09 -2.76
C LEU A 3 75.61 -14.91 -2.47
N PHE A 4 74.33 -15.20 -2.20
CA PHE A 4 73.40 -14.71 -1.14
C PHE A 4 73.43 -13.24 -0.58
N PRO A 5 72.37 -12.74 0.10
CA PRO A 5 71.43 -11.72 -0.42
C PRO A 5 71.47 -10.36 0.33
N ARG A 6 70.98 -9.29 -0.30
CA ARG A 6 70.67 -8.00 0.37
C ARG A 6 69.17 -7.84 0.60
N ARG A 7 68.76 -8.10 1.84
CA ARG A 7 67.77 -7.35 2.66
C ARG A 7 66.68 -6.59 1.89
N ILE A 8 65.54 -7.24 1.66
CA ILE A 8 64.30 -6.58 1.23
C ILE A 8 63.74 -5.80 2.41
N ARG A 9 63.74 -4.48 2.29
CA ARG A 9 63.12 -3.55 3.24
C ARG A 9 61.60 -3.65 3.07
N PHE A 10 60.92 -4.19 4.07
CA PHE A 10 59.46 -4.06 4.26
C PHE A 10 59.07 -2.57 4.12
N ARG A 11 58.35 -2.23 3.05
CA ARG A 11 57.49 -1.04 3.02
C ARG A 11 56.06 -1.53 2.96
N SER A 12 55.41 -1.33 4.09
CA SER A 12 53.98 -1.32 4.34
C SER A 12 53.15 -1.08 3.07
N PHE A 13 52.41 -2.12 2.68
CA PHE A 13 51.27 -2.08 1.76
C PHE A 13 50.05 -1.57 2.56
N ALA A 14 50.04 -0.30 2.95
CA ALA A 14 48.96 0.26 3.76
C ALA A 14 48.57 1.68 3.34
N SER A 15 48.37 1.89 2.04
CA SER A 15 47.91 3.20 1.55
C SER A 15 47.39 3.13 0.12
N ALA A 16 46.44 2.22 -0.16
CA ALA A 16 45.79 2.19 -1.48
C ALA A 16 44.38 1.56 -1.50
N LEU A 17 43.63 1.55 -0.39
CA LEU A 17 42.28 0.97 -0.38
C LEU A 17 41.23 1.73 0.42
N TRP A 18 41.45 3.04 0.64
CA TRP A 18 40.53 3.91 1.39
C TRP A 18 40.20 5.22 0.65
N GLU A 19 40.26 5.25 -0.68
CA GLU A 19 39.82 6.41 -1.47
C GLU A 19 38.46 6.25 -2.16
N ASN A 20 37.69 5.20 -1.86
CA ASN A 20 36.34 5.00 -2.43
C ASN A 20 35.25 4.81 -1.38
N PHE A 21 35.33 5.56 -0.29
CA PHE A 21 34.14 5.87 0.51
C PHE A 21 33.92 7.37 0.44
N SER A 22 33.22 7.80 -0.61
CA SER A 22 32.51 9.07 -0.56
C SER A 22 31.68 9.07 0.73
N PRO A 23 31.86 10.03 1.65
CA PRO A 23 30.87 10.20 2.70
C PRO A 23 29.58 10.55 1.97
N VAL A 24 28.61 9.63 1.99
CA VAL A 24 27.24 9.96 1.60
C VAL A 24 26.82 11.04 2.59
N ILE A 25 26.88 12.30 2.14
CA ILE A 25 26.24 13.42 2.80
C ILE A 25 24.75 13.13 2.65
N VAL A 26 24.21 12.32 3.57
CA VAL A 26 22.78 12.11 3.69
C VAL A 26 22.24 13.43 4.20
N SER A 27 21.72 14.24 3.28
CA SER A 27 21.05 15.50 3.58
C SER A 27 20.07 15.29 4.73
N ARG A 28 20.20 16.08 5.79
CA ARG A 28 19.41 16.00 7.03
C ARG A 28 17.89 15.94 6.77
N SER A 29 17.42 16.59 5.71
CA SER A 29 16.03 16.59 5.23
C SER A 29 15.52 15.26 4.65
N VAL A 30 16.40 14.40 4.13
CA VAL A 30 16.03 13.09 3.56
C VAL A 30 15.78 12.07 4.68
N MET A 31 16.54 12.16 5.78
CA MET A 31 16.32 11.36 6.98
C MET A 31 14.99 11.69 7.68
N ASP A 32 14.59 12.97 7.68
CA ASP A 32 13.30 13.38 8.25
C ASP A 32 12.12 12.71 7.53
N LYS A 33 12.14 12.67 6.18
CA LYS A 33 11.11 12.00 5.39
C LYS A 33 11.12 10.48 5.56
N ALA A 34 12.31 9.87 5.60
CA ALA A 34 12.46 8.45 5.87
C ALA A 34 11.85 8.07 7.23
N GLY A 35 12.13 8.86 8.27
CA GLY A 35 11.58 8.68 9.61
C GLY A 35 10.07 8.85 9.64
N LEU A 36 9.52 9.84 8.92
CA LEU A 36 8.07 10.02 8.77
C LEU A 36 7.41 8.80 8.10
N PHE A 37 8.01 8.26 7.04
CA PHE A 37 7.48 7.07 6.35
C PHE A 37 7.57 5.81 7.22
N GLN A 38 8.65 5.64 7.98
CA GLN A 38 8.75 4.55 8.95
C GLN A 38 7.75 4.70 10.09
N SER A 39 7.46 5.94 10.54
CA SER A 39 6.48 6.20 11.61
C SER A 39 5.06 5.77 11.25
N ILE A 40 4.71 5.79 9.96
CA ILE A 40 3.40 5.29 9.48
C ILE A 40 3.39 3.77 9.24
N GLY A 41 4.52 3.09 9.42
CA GLY A 41 4.61 1.63 9.32
C GLY A 41 5.13 1.08 8.00
N LEU A 42 5.79 1.89 7.15
CA LEU A 42 6.52 1.39 5.99
C LEU A 42 7.82 0.70 6.42
N SER A 43 8.22 -0.34 5.68
CA SER A 43 9.55 -0.93 5.87
C SER A 43 10.64 0.04 5.42
N GLU A 44 11.82 -0.05 6.03
CA GLU A 44 12.97 0.80 5.70
C GLU A 44 13.31 0.75 4.19
N GLN A 45 13.27 -0.45 3.61
CA GLN A 45 13.49 -0.65 2.17
C GLN A 45 12.48 0.14 1.32
N LYS A 46 11.17 0.02 1.62
CA LYS A 46 10.13 0.74 0.88
C LYS A 46 10.22 2.26 1.08
N ALA A 47 10.60 2.71 2.27
CA ALA A 47 10.84 4.13 2.53
C ALA A 47 11.98 4.66 1.65
N GLN A 48 13.09 3.93 1.54
CA GLN A 48 14.22 4.31 0.67
C GLN A 48 13.85 4.30 -0.82
N GLU A 49 13.10 3.30 -1.28
CA GLU A 49 12.58 3.28 -2.66
C GLU A 49 11.65 4.45 -2.95
N THR A 50 10.77 4.79 -1.99
CA THR A 50 9.85 5.91 -2.10
C THR A 50 10.59 7.25 -2.18
N LEU A 51 11.70 7.40 -1.45
CA LEU A 51 12.53 8.61 -1.48
C LEU A 51 13.21 8.82 -2.83
N LYS A 52 13.48 7.76 -3.60
CA LYS A 52 14.01 7.90 -4.96
C LYS A 52 12.99 8.53 -5.91
N ASN A 53 11.70 8.48 -5.58
CA ASN A 53 10.64 9.11 -6.36
C ASN A 53 10.18 10.41 -5.69
N ASP A 54 10.75 11.53 -6.10
CA ASP A 54 10.44 12.87 -5.56
C ASP A 54 8.95 13.25 -5.66
N ALA A 55 8.26 12.83 -6.71
CA ALA A 55 6.84 13.12 -6.88
C ALA A 55 5.99 12.33 -5.88
N LEU A 56 6.27 11.04 -5.72
CA LEU A 56 5.53 10.17 -4.81
C LEU A 56 5.83 10.48 -3.34
N SER A 57 7.08 10.81 -3.00
CA SER A 57 7.48 11.19 -1.64
C SER A 57 6.79 12.48 -1.18
N LYS A 58 6.76 13.52 -2.04
CA LYS A 58 6.02 14.77 -1.74
C LYS A 58 4.52 14.53 -1.58
N ARG A 59 3.91 13.72 -2.45
CA ARG A 59 2.49 13.36 -2.34
C ARG A 59 2.17 12.64 -1.03
N LEU A 60 3.00 11.67 -0.68
CA LEU A 60 2.84 10.89 0.54
C LEU A 60 2.99 11.77 1.79
N GLU A 61 3.97 12.67 1.80
CA GLU A 61 4.17 13.65 2.88
C GLU A 61 2.96 14.57 3.07
N SER A 62 2.38 15.10 1.99
CA SER A 62 1.16 15.89 2.04
C SER A 62 -0.02 15.10 2.61
N ILE A 63 -0.21 13.85 2.16
CA ILE A 63 -1.28 12.97 2.67
C ILE A 63 -1.10 12.70 4.17
N ILE A 64 0.12 12.39 4.61
CA ILE A 64 0.42 12.14 6.03
C ILE A 64 0.10 13.37 6.87
N THR A 65 0.46 14.57 6.40
CA THR A 65 0.20 15.82 7.12
C THR A 65 -1.31 16.07 7.25
N LEU A 66 -2.07 15.90 6.16
CA LEU A 66 -3.52 16.06 6.15
C LEU A 66 -4.23 15.06 7.07
N VAL A 67 -3.76 13.82 7.10
CA VAL A 67 -4.34 12.82 8.00
C VAL A 67 -3.98 13.14 9.45
N LYS A 68 -2.70 13.42 9.76
CA LYS A 68 -2.26 13.74 11.12
C LYS A 68 -2.96 14.98 11.71
N GLU A 69 -3.25 15.98 10.89
CA GLU A 69 -3.98 17.18 11.33
C GLU A 69 -5.41 16.85 11.76
N LYS A 70 -6.04 15.87 11.12
CA LYS A 70 -7.45 15.51 11.36
C LYS A 70 -7.65 14.29 12.25
N SER A 71 -6.66 13.42 12.35
CA SER A 71 -6.69 12.24 13.19
C SER A 71 -6.12 12.57 14.57
N THR A 72 -6.94 12.43 15.61
CA THR A 72 -6.49 12.52 17.01
C THR A 72 -5.76 11.26 17.48
N ASP A 73 -5.88 10.16 16.72
CA ASP A 73 -5.37 8.85 17.08
C ASP A 73 -3.99 8.56 16.49
N ALA A 74 -3.22 7.72 17.17
CA ALA A 74 -1.96 7.20 16.65
C ALA A 74 -2.18 6.48 15.30
N VAL A 75 -1.42 6.89 14.28
CA VAL A 75 -1.47 6.29 12.94
C VAL A 75 -0.92 4.86 13.03
N GLY A 76 -1.80 3.88 12.93
CA GLY A 76 -1.41 2.47 12.90
C GLY A 76 -0.80 2.08 11.55
N LYS A 77 -0.02 0.99 11.54
CA LYS A 77 0.48 0.34 10.32
C LYS A 77 -0.58 0.14 9.23
N PRO A 78 -1.83 -0.32 9.50
CA PRO A 78 -2.83 -0.48 8.43
C PRO A 78 -3.20 0.84 7.78
N THR A 79 -3.32 1.93 8.56
CA THR A 79 -3.63 3.26 8.05
C THR A 79 -2.49 3.79 7.17
N GLY A 80 -1.23 3.56 7.55
CA GLY A 80 -0.08 3.95 6.73
C GLY A 80 -0.01 3.22 5.39
N VAL A 81 -0.38 1.93 5.35
CA VAL A 81 -0.49 1.17 4.08
C VAL A 81 -1.56 1.78 3.16
N LEU A 82 -2.70 2.22 3.71
CA LEU A 82 -3.73 2.92 2.95
C LEU A 82 -3.25 4.27 2.41
N MET A 83 -2.54 5.06 3.22
CA MET A 83 -1.94 6.33 2.76
C MET A 83 -0.95 6.11 1.62
N TYR A 84 -0.10 5.08 1.73
CA TYR A 84 0.85 4.72 0.67
C TYR A 84 0.12 4.32 -0.61
N SER A 85 -0.92 3.49 -0.50
CA SER A 85 -1.72 3.07 -1.65
C SER A 85 -2.46 4.24 -2.30
N LEU A 86 -2.90 5.23 -1.52
CA LEU A 86 -3.49 6.46 -2.04
C LEU A 86 -2.43 7.33 -2.75
N ALA A 87 -1.24 7.47 -2.17
CA ALA A 87 -0.14 8.22 -2.77
C ALA A 87 0.33 7.62 -4.11
N SER A 88 0.31 6.28 -4.21
CA SER A 88 0.62 5.55 -5.44
C SER A 88 -0.53 5.56 -6.46
N SER A 89 -1.71 6.05 -6.09
CA SER A 89 -2.86 6.13 -7.00
C SER A 89 -2.71 7.30 -7.99
N ASN A 90 -3.26 7.13 -9.20
CA ASN A 90 -3.20 8.16 -10.26
C ASN A 90 -4.31 9.22 -10.12
N ILE A 91 -4.55 9.71 -8.91
CA ILE A 91 -5.40 10.88 -8.69
C ILE A 91 -4.50 12.12 -8.87
N LYS A 92 -4.98 13.09 -9.65
CA LYS A 92 -4.26 14.36 -9.90
C LYS A 92 -4.83 15.51 -9.09
N ASP A 93 -6.12 15.47 -8.77
CA ASP A 93 -6.82 16.54 -8.08
C ASP A 93 -6.56 16.52 -6.57
N GLU A 94 -5.95 17.58 -6.07
CA GLU A 94 -5.59 17.71 -4.65
C GLU A 94 -6.82 17.73 -3.74
N SER A 95 -7.95 18.29 -4.21
CA SER A 95 -9.22 18.30 -3.49
C SER A 95 -9.79 16.89 -3.29
N GLN A 96 -9.65 16.03 -4.30
CA GLN A 96 -10.07 14.63 -4.22
C GLN A 96 -9.21 13.85 -3.22
N ILE A 97 -7.89 14.08 -3.25
CA ILE A 97 -6.95 13.50 -2.29
C ILE A 97 -7.31 13.95 -0.86
N LYS A 98 -7.54 15.25 -0.64
CA LYS A 98 -7.99 15.79 0.65
C LYS A 98 -9.28 15.14 1.13
N PHE A 99 -10.25 14.94 0.23
CA PHE A 99 -11.50 14.27 0.57
C PHE A 99 -11.25 12.84 1.06
N VAL A 100 -10.55 12.01 0.28
CA VAL A 100 -10.27 10.61 0.64
C VAL A 100 -9.41 10.52 1.91
N SER A 101 -8.41 11.39 2.08
CA SER A 101 -7.61 11.47 3.31
C SER A 101 -8.46 11.71 4.55
N ASN A 102 -9.54 12.50 4.47
CA ASN A 102 -10.45 12.70 5.60
C ASN A 102 -11.19 11.41 5.97
N TYR A 103 -11.60 10.61 4.99
CA TYR A 103 -12.26 9.33 5.25
C TYR A 103 -11.30 8.29 5.86
N ILE A 104 -10.01 8.33 5.46
CA ILE A 104 -8.95 7.52 6.08
C ILE A 104 -8.71 7.99 7.53
N ALA A 105 -8.64 9.31 7.77
CA ALA A 105 -8.45 9.88 9.10
C ALA A 105 -9.60 9.49 10.06
N ASN A 106 -10.83 9.53 9.57
CA ASN A 106 -12.03 9.12 10.31
C ASN A 106 -12.22 7.60 10.43
N LYS A 107 -11.27 6.79 9.93
CA LYS A 107 -11.34 5.31 9.91
C LYS A 107 -12.58 4.73 9.21
N LYS A 108 -13.26 5.54 8.39
CA LYS A 108 -14.39 5.07 7.54
C LYS A 108 -13.90 4.16 6.42
N LEU A 109 -12.68 4.40 5.93
CA LEU A 109 -11.97 3.54 4.98
C LEU A 109 -10.92 2.72 5.73
N ALA A 110 -11.18 1.43 5.91
CA ALA A 110 -10.28 0.52 6.63
C ALA A 110 -9.64 -0.54 5.73
N SER A 111 -10.15 -0.74 4.52
CA SER A 111 -9.72 -1.80 3.61
C SER A 111 -9.13 -1.26 2.32
N ALA A 112 -8.10 -1.94 1.80
CA ALA A 112 -7.48 -1.62 0.52
C ALA A 112 -8.49 -1.70 -0.65
N ILE A 113 -9.47 -2.61 -0.57
CA ILE A 113 -10.51 -2.78 -1.60
C ILE A 113 -11.43 -1.55 -1.65
N GLN A 114 -11.79 -1.01 -0.48
CA GLN A 114 -12.59 0.22 -0.40
C GLN A 114 -11.81 1.41 -0.94
N LEU A 115 -10.50 1.46 -0.70
CA LEU A 115 -9.64 2.50 -1.25
C LEU A 115 -9.54 2.43 -2.78
N THR A 116 -9.41 1.22 -3.36
CA THR A 116 -9.41 1.06 -4.82
C THR A 116 -10.76 1.49 -5.42
N ALA A 117 -11.87 1.09 -4.80
CA ALA A 117 -13.21 1.51 -5.22
C ALA A 117 -13.39 3.03 -5.13
N ALA A 118 -12.90 3.65 -4.05
CA ALA A 118 -12.88 5.10 -3.90
C ALA A 118 -12.10 5.76 -5.04
N VAL A 119 -10.86 5.32 -5.29
CA VAL A 119 -10.01 5.84 -6.37
C VAL A 119 -10.71 5.71 -7.74
N ASP A 120 -11.38 4.59 -8.01
CA ASP A 120 -12.07 4.38 -9.28
C ASP A 120 -13.32 5.24 -9.41
N PHE A 121 -14.05 5.46 -8.31
CA PHE A 121 -15.15 6.43 -8.27
C PHE A 121 -14.67 7.87 -8.54
N MET A 122 -13.53 8.27 -7.97
CA MET A 122 -12.96 9.61 -8.18
C MET A 122 -12.47 9.82 -9.61
N LYS A 123 -11.99 8.76 -10.29
CA LYS A 123 -11.66 8.80 -11.72
C LYS A 123 -12.91 8.93 -12.60
N ALA A 124 -13.98 8.22 -12.24
CA ALA A 124 -15.23 8.25 -12.98
C ALA A 124 -15.96 9.60 -12.84
N ASN A 125 -15.78 10.30 -11.72
CA ASN A 125 -16.39 11.59 -11.42
C ASN A 125 -15.31 12.67 -11.19
N PRO A 126 -14.77 13.28 -12.26
CA PRO A 126 -13.75 14.33 -12.14
C PRO A 126 -14.32 15.69 -11.67
N VAL A 127 -15.64 15.85 -11.59
CA VAL A 127 -16.30 17.12 -11.25
C VAL A 127 -16.67 17.17 -9.78
N LEU A 128 -16.28 18.25 -9.09
CA LEU A 128 -16.74 18.60 -7.74
C LEU A 128 -18.06 19.38 -7.82
N PRO A 129 -19.02 19.19 -6.90
CA PRO A 129 -18.96 18.42 -5.66
C PRO A 129 -19.22 16.92 -5.85
N VAL A 130 -18.49 16.10 -5.10
CA VAL A 130 -18.74 14.65 -5.03
C VAL A 130 -20.03 14.41 -4.26
N ASP A 131 -20.95 13.64 -4.84
CA ASP A 131 -22.09 13.11 -4.10
C ASP A 131 -21.60 12.12 -3.04
N VAL A 132 -21.66 12.56 -1.78
CA VAL A 132 -21.22 11.80 -0.62
C VAL A 132 -22.01 10.49 -0.49
N ALA A 133 -23.31 10.49 -0.79
CA ALA A 133 -24.14 9.31 -0.65
C ALA A 133 -23.78 8.24 -1.69
N ALA A 134 -23.61 8.65 -2.95
CA ALA A 134 -23.12 7.75 -4.00
C ALA A 134 -21.71 7.25 -3.71
N PHE A 135 -20.82 8.11 -3.18
CA PHE A 135 -19.47 7.71 -2.80
C PHE A 135 -19.46 6.68 -1.67
N GLU A 136 -20.20 6.92 -0.57
CA GLU A 136 -20.28 6.00 0.56
C GLU A 136 -20.86 4.65 0.15
N LYS A 137 -21.86 4.65 -0.74
CA LYS A 137 -22.44 3.43 -1.30
C LYS A 137 -21.44 2.62 -2.13
N ASN A 138 -20.79 3.24 -3.13
CA ASN A 138 -19.82 2.57 -4.00
C ASN A 138 -18.58 2.07 -3.24
N CYS A 139 -18.18 2.79 -2.19
CA CYS A 139 -17.05 2.38 -1.34
C CYS A 139 -17.46 1.33 -0.29
N GLY A 140 -18.75 1.02 -0.13
CA GLY A 140 -19.25 0.12 0.90
C GLY A 140 -18.95 0.61 2.33
N ILE A 141 -19.02 1.92 2.57
CA ILE A 141 -18.77 2.51 3.89
C ILE A 141 -19.95 2.16 4.80
N GLY A 142 -19.66 1.57 5.97
CA GLY A 142 -20.70 1.13 6.93
C GLY A 142 -21.33 -0.23 6.60
N VAL A 143 -20.87 -0.93 5.57
CA VAL A 143 -21.33 -2.29 5.27
C VAL A 143 -20.61 -3.28 6.19
N ASN A 144 -21.35 -3.84 7.15
CA ASN A 144 -20.87 -4.96 7.95
C ASN A 144 -21.41 -6.28 7.39
N ILE A 145 -20.54 -7.10 6.82
CA ILE A 145 -20.92 -8.41 6.27
C ILE A 145 -20.97 -9.41 7.43
N THR A 146 -22.17 -9.82 7.80
CA THR A 146 -22.39 -10.87 8.81
C THR A 146 -21.96 -12.25 8.29
N PRO A 147 -21.54 -13.18 9.17
CA PRO A 147 -21.22 -14.56 8.79
C PRO A 147 -22.39 -15.26 8.10
N ASP A 148 -23.62 -15.04 8.55
CA ASP A 148 -24.82 -15.66 7.96
C ASP A 148 -25.01 -15.29 6.49
N GLN A 149 -24.71 -14.04 6.12
CA GLN A 149 -24.74 -13.60 4.72
C GLN A 149 -23.66 -14.26 3.86
N ILE A 150 -22.49 -14.58 4.45
CA ILE A 150 -21.43 -15.32 3.78
C ILE A 150 -21.89 -16.75 3.53
N GLU A 151 -22.42 -17.42 4.57
CA GLU A 151 -22.91 -18.79 4.48
C GLU A 151 -24.02 -18.94 3.45
N ASN A 152 -25.04 -18.07 3.50
CA ASN A 152 -26.15 -18.11 2.54
C ASN A 152 -25.65 -17.96 1.09
N CYS A 153 -24.71 -17.05 0.84
CA CYS A 153 -24.13 -16.87 -0.48
C CYS A 153 -23.35 -18.10 -0.96
N VAL A 154 -22.57 -18.73 -0.07
CA VAL A 154 -21.83 -19.97 -0.38
C VAL A 154 -22.79 -21.14 -0.64
N VAL A 155 -23.84 -21.28 0.17
CA VAL A 155 -24.88 -22.31 0.00
C VAL A 155 -25.56 -22.16 -1.37
N GLU A 156 -25.88 -20.95 -1.80
CA GLU A 156 -26.44 -20.69 -3.13
C GLU A 156 -25.47 -21.10 -4.25
N LEU A 157 -24.19 -20.76 -4.14
CA LEU A 157 -23.19 -21.13 -5.13
C LEU A 157 -22.98 -22.65 -5.20
N ILE A 158 -22.94 -23.33 -4.06
CA ILE A 158 -22.86 -24.80 -4.00
C ILE A 158 -24.10 -25.43 -4.63
N LYS A 159 -25.30 -24.88 -4.40
CA LYS A 159 -26.54 -25.36 -5.05
C LYS A 159 -26.47 -25.22 -6.57
N LYS A 160 -25.95 -24.10 -7.09
CA LYS A 160 -25.77 -23.89 -8.54
C LYS A 160 -24.86 -24.92 -9.18
N HIS A 161 -23.75 -25.27 -8.51
CA HIS A 161 -22.75 -26.23 -9.03
C HIS A 161 -22.93 -27.67 -8.51
N LYS A 162 -24.07 -27.98 -7.87
CA LYS A 162 -24.28 -29.25 -7.14
C LYS A 162 -24.09 -30.48 -8.03
N GLU A 163 -24.61 -30.45 -9.26
CA GLU A 163 -24.52 -31.59 -10.16
C GLU A 163 -23.08 -31.88 -10.61
N GLU A 164 -22.31 -30.84 -10.88
CA GLU A 164 -20.90 -30.97 -11.23
C GLU A 164 -20.05 -31.43 -10.05
N LEU A 165 -20.33 -30.92 -8.85
CA LEU A 165 -19.69 -31.34 -7.61
C LEU A 165 -19.95 -32.83 -7.33
N LEU A 166 -21.15 -33.34 -7.59
CA LEU A 166 -21.46 -34.76 -7.39
C LEU A 166 -20.73 -35.66 -8.40
N LYS A 167 -20.59 -35.22 -9.67
CA LYS A 167 -19.90 -35.99 -10.72
C LYS A 167 -18.38 -36.00 -10.55
N LYS A 168 -17.78 -34.84 -10.31
CA LYS A 168 -16.32 -34.66 -10.27
C LYS A 168 -15.75 -34.82 -8.85
N ARG A 169 -16.58 -34.75 -7.80
CA ARG A 169 -16.19 -34.81 -6.39
C ARG A 169 -14.98 -33.90 -6.12
N TYR A 170 -13.91 -34.45 -5.54
CA TYR A 170 -12.67 -33.73 -5.22
C TYR A 170 -11.87 -33.26 -6.45
N LYS A 171 -12.21 -33.72 -7.66
CA LYS A 171 -11.58 -33.22 -8.90
C LYS A 171 -12.23 -31.94 -9.43
N PHE A 172 -13.31 -31.47 -8.79
CA PHE A 172 -13.95 -30.22 -9.16
C PHE A 172 -13.06 -29.03 -8.77
N ASN A 173 -12.91 -28.06 -9.68
CA ASN A 173 -12.13 -26.87 -9.43
C ASN A 173 -12.90 -25.90 -8.51
N VAL A 174 -12.65 -25.99 -7.20
CA VAL A 174 -13.21 -25.07 -6.20
C VAL A 174 -12.83 -23.61 -6.42
N GLY A 175 -11.78 -23.33 -7.22
CA GLY A 175 -11.41 -21.99 -7.63
C GLY A 175 -12.52 -21.26 -8.40
N ILE A 176 -13.38 -22.00 -9.11
CA ILE A 176 -14.54 -21.45 -9.82
C ILE A 176 -15.54 -20.86 -8.82
N ILE A 177 -15.90 -21.63 -7.78
CA ILE A 177 -16.81 -21.19 -6.72
C ILE A 177 -16.24 -19.99 -5.97
N MET A 178 -14.93 -19.99 -5.67
CA MET A 178 -14.28 -18.85 -5.01
C MET A 178 -14.22 -17.60 -5.90
N GLY A 179 -14.05 -17.77 -7.22
CA GLY A 179 -14.11 -16.67 -8.18
C GLY A 179 -15.50 -16.04 -8.25
N GLU A 180 -16.54 -16.88 -8.36
CA GLU A 180 -17.94 -16.45 -8.36
C GLU A 180 -18.35 -15.79 -7.04
N PHE A 181 -17.87 -16.29 -5.90
CA PHE A 181 -18.13 -15.69 -4.59
C PHE A 181 -17.58 -14.26 -4.50
N LYS A 182 -16.36 -14.03 -4.99
CA LYS A 182 -15.76 -12.69 -5.05
C LYS A 182 -16.52 -11.78 -6.01
N CYS A 183 -16.87 -12.28 -7.19
CA CYS A 183 -17.58 -11.52 -8.22
C CYS A 183 -19.01 -11.13 -7.81
N SER A 184 -19.74 -12.05 -7.17
CA SER A 184 -21.10 -11.81 -6.66
C SER A 184 -21.14 -10.74 -5.56
N LYS A 185 -20.04 -10.54 -4.83
CA LYS A 185 -19.94 -9.47 -3.83
C LYS A 185 -19.41 -8.17 -4.44
N ALA A 186 -18.55 -8.24 -5.45
CA ALA A 186 -18.11 -7.07 -6.20
C ALA A 186 -19.23 -6.39 -7.01
N GLY A 187 -20.30 -7.13 -7.36
CA GLY A 187 -21.47 -6.59 -8.06
C GLY A 187 -22.62 -6.09 -7.17
N LYS A 188 -22.49 -6.13 -5.84
CA LYS A 188 -23.55 -5.71 -4.90
C LYS A 188 -23.19 -4.51 -4.02
N TYR A 189 -22.06 -3.86 -4.28
CA TYR A 189 -21.67 -2.60 -3.63
C TYR A 189 -21.21 -1.61 -4.69
#